data_AF-A0A929J1Y3-F1
#
_entry.id   AF-A0A929J1Y3-F1
#
_cell.length_a   1.000
_cell.length_b   1.000
_cell.length_c   1.000
_cell.angle_alpha   90.00
_cell.angle_beta   90.00
_cell.angle_gamma   90.00
#
_symmetry.space_group_name_H-M   'P 1'
#
loop_
_entity.id
_entity.type
_entity.pdbx_description
1 polymer ?
#
loop_
_entity_poly.entity_id
_entity_poly.type
_entity_poly.pdbx_seq_one_letter_code
_entity_poly.pdbx_strand_id
1 'polypeptide(L)' 'HKRLDIQHAIREAGHTLLFLPPYSPQLNPIEHKWAQAKAIRKQEHCSVPELFTEYEI' A
#
# COMPACT_ATOMS: atom_id res chain seq x y z
N HIS A 1 5.64 11.33 -6.46
CA HIS A 1 5.97 10.13 -7.27
C HIS A 1 6.10 10.37 -8.78
N LYS A 2 6.28 11.62 -9.26
CA LYS A 2 6.42 11.91 -10.71
C LYS A 2 7.79 12.43 -11.13
N ARG A 3 8.75 12.52 -10.20
CA ARG A 3 10.11 12.99 -10.50
C ARG A 3 10.79 12.01 -11.46
N LEU A 4 11.56 12.54 -12.42
CA LEU A 4 12.15 11.77 -13.52
C LEU A 4 13.12 10.69 -13.03
N ASP A 5 13.94 11.00 -12.03
CA ASP A 5 14.89 10.07 -11.41
C ASP A 5 14.19 8.80 -10.87
N ILE A 6 13.06 8.96 -10.17
CA ILE A 6 12.26 7.85 -9.66
C ILE A 6 11.71 7.00 -10.83
N GLN A 7 11.23 7.64 -11.89
CA GLN A 7 10.71 6.90 -13.05
C GLN A 7 11.80 6.12 -13.79
N HIS A 8 13.01 6.66 -13.86
CA HIS A 8 14.14 6.01 -14.50
C HIS A 8 14.55 4.77 -13.71
N ALA A 9 14.74 4.90 -12.39
CA ALA A 9 15.11 3.78 -11.52
C ALA A 9 14.11 2.61 -11.62
N ILE A 10 12.80 2.90 -11.70
CA ILE A 10 11.76 1.87 -11.82
C ILE A 10 11.80 1.17 -13.19
N ARG A 11 12.04 1.93 -14.28
CA ARG A 11 12.18 1.35 -15.62
C ARG A 11 13.45 0.54 -15.78
N GLU A 12 14.56 0.99 -15.20
CA GLU A 12 15.84 0.26 -15.19
C GLU A 12 15.73 -1.07 -14.44
N ALA A 13 14.90 -1.13 -13.40
CA ALA A 13 14.55 -2.38 -12.72
C ALA A 13 13.61 -3.30 -13.54
N GLY A 14 13.21 -2.91 -14.75
CA GLY A 14 12.34 -3.70 -15.63
C GLY A 14 10.84 -3.59 -15.31
N HIS A 15 10.43 -2.57 -14.54
CA HIS A 15 9.04 -2.36 -14.16
C HIS A 15 8.38 -1.21 -14.92
N THR A 16 7.05 -1.30 -15.04
CA THR A 16 6.22 -0.26 -15.65
C THR A 16 5.46 0.51 -14.58
N LEU A 17 5.48 1.84 -14.70
CA LEU A 17 4.72 2.73 -13.82
C LEU A 17 3.26 2.83 -14.27
N LEU A 18 2.34 2.48 -13.36
CA LEU A 18 0.91 2.73 -13.51
C LEU A 18 0.49 3.92 -12.64
N PHE A 19 -0.01 4.98 -13.27
CA PHE A 19 -0.54 6.15 -12.57
C PHE A 19 -2.06 6.05 -12.46
N LEU A 20 -2.57 6.24 -11.24
CA LEU A 20 -4.00 6.34 -10.99
C LEU A 20 -4.48 7.80 -11.13
N PRO A 21 -5.75 8.02 -11.53
CA PRO A 21 -6.34 9.34 -11.50
C PRO A 21 -6.39 9.91 -10.07
N PRO A 22 -6.34 11.24 -9.91
CA PRO A 22 -6.46 11.89 -8.60
C PRO A 22 -7.73 11.44 -7.86
N TYR A 23 -7.64 11.36 -6.53
CA TYR A 23 -8.76 11.02 -5.64
C TYR A 23 -9.51 9.73 -5.99
N SER A 24 -8.82 8.75 -6.58
CA SER A 24 -9.41 7.46 -6.96
C SER A 24 -8.84 6.29 -6.14
N PRO A 25 -8.97 6.30 -4.80
CA PRO A 25 -8.45 5.23 -3.94
C PRO A 25 -9.08 3.87 -4.27
N GLN A 26 -10.32 3.84 -4.75
CA GLN A 26 -11.02 2.62 -5.17
C GLN A 26 -10.32 1.87 -6.32
N LEU A 27 -9.40 2.51 -7.04
CA LEU A 27 -8.63 1.89 -8.12
C LEU A 27 -7.30 1.30 -7.63
N ASN A 28 -6.98 1.45 -6.34
CA ASN A 28 -5.74 0.95 -5.75
C ASN A 28 -6.03 -0.28 -4.85
N PRO A 29 -5.71 -1.52 -5.29
CA PRO A 29 -6.06 -2.72 -4.55
C PRO A 29 -5.52 -2.79 -3.11
N ILE A 30 -4.40 -2.10 -2.82
CA ILE A 30 -3.81 -2.09 -1.48
C ILE A 30 -4.70 -1.39 -0.44
N GLU A 31 -5.63 -0.52 -0.86
CA GLU A 31 -6.54 0.17 0.06
C GLU A 31 -7.43 -0.82 0.81
N HIS A 32 -7.81 -1.94 0.18
CA HIS A 32 -8.56 -3.01 0.84
C HIS A 32 -7.74 -3.69 1.93
N LYS A 33 -6.44 -3.91 1.69
CA LYS A 33 -5.52 -4.45 2.70
C LYS A 33 -5.35 -3.50 3.87
N TRP A 34 -5.27 -2.20 3.63
CA TRP A 34 -5.24 -1.21 4.71
C TRP A 34 -6.54 -1.13 5.51
N ALA A 35 -7.69 -1.28 4.83
CA ALA A 35 -8.98 -1.38 5.52
C ALA A 35 -9.03 -2.61 6.43
N GLN A 36 -8.56 -3.76 5.96
CA GLN A 36 -8.44 -5.00 6.75
C GLN A 36 -7.54 -4.80 7.98
N ALA A 37 -6.32 -4.26 7.80
CA ALA A 37 -5.37 -4.01 8.88
C ALA A 37 -5.97 -3.11 9.99
N LYS A 38 -6.66 -2.04 9.59
CA LYS A 38 -7.33 -1.14 10.54
C LYS A 38 -8.48 -1.81 11.28
N ALA A 39 -9.24 -2.68 10.61
CA ALA A 39 -10.33 -3.42 11.24
C ALA A 39 -9.81 -4.38 12.32
N ILE A 40 -8.78 -5.17 12.00
CA ILE A 40 -8.14 -6.09 12.95
C ILE A 40 -7.61 -5.32 14.16
N ARG A 41 -6.83 -4.26 13.93
CA ARG A 41 -6.29 -3.45 15.03
C ARG A 41 -7.39 -2.89 15.94
N LYS A 42 -8.53 -2.50 15.36
CA LYS A 42 -9.67 -1.99 16.14
C LYS A 42 -10.36 -3.08 16.96
N GLN A 43 -10.38 -4.33 16.46
CA GLN A 43 -11.00 -5.46 17.13
C GLN A 43 -10.11 -6.02 18.24
N GLU A 44 -8.83 -6.23 17.94
CA GLU A 44 -7.88 -6.90 18.82
C GLU A 44 -7.15 -5.94 19.76
N HIS A 45 -7.27 -4.62 19.53
CA HIS A 45 -6.58 -3.58 20.29
C HIS A 45 -5.04 -3.77 20.37
N CYS A 46 -4.48 -4.48 19.39
CA CYS A 46 -3.07 -4.81 19.34
C CYS A 46 -2.18 -3.63 18.92
N SER A 47 -0.89 -3.76 19.21
CA SER A 47 0.14 -2.83 18.78
C SER A 47 0.43 -2.96 17.29
N VAL A 48 1.11 -1.97 16.72
CA VAL A 48 1.48 -1.99 15.30
C VAL A 48 2.40 -3.18 14.95
N PRO A 49 3.45 -3.51 15.75
CA PRO A 49 4.27 -4.68 15.48
C PRO A 49 3.50 -6.00 15.53
N GLU A 50 2.62 -6.19 16.52
CA GLU A 50 1.77 -7.38 16.64
C GLU A 50 0.85 -7.53 15.43
N LEU A 51 0.26 -6.42 14.95
CA LEU A 51 -0.60 -6.41 13.76
C LEU A 51 0.09 -6.99 12.52
N PHE A 52 1.37 -6.65 12.27
CA PHE A 52 2.10 -7.11 11.09
C PHE A 52 2.84 -8.45 11.30
N THR A 53 2.89 -8.97 12.52
CA THR A 53 3.57 -10.23 12.83
C THR A 53 2.57 -11.38 13.01
N GLU A 54 1.43 -11.11 13.65
CA GLU A 54 0.48 -12.15 14.08
C GLU A 54 -0.72 -12.30 13.14
N TYR A 55 -1.04 -11.28 12.35
CA TYR A 55 -2.30 -11.22 11.58
C TYR A 55 -2.14 -11.25 10.05
N GLU A 56 -0.95 -11.65 9.55
CA GLU A 56 -0.62 -11.78 8.10
C GLU A 56 -1.23 -10.66 7.23
N ILE A 57 -1.04 -9.41 7.66
CA ILE A 57 -1.44 -8.20 6.92
C ILE A 57 -0.50 -7.96 5.74
#